data_AF-A0AAV0RIL7-F1
#
_entry.id   AF-A0AAV0RIL7-F1
#
_cell.length_a   1.000
_cell.length_b   1.000
_cell.length_c   1.000
_cell.angle_alpha   90.00
_cell.angle_beta   90.00
_cell.angle_gamma   90.00
#
_symmetry.space_group_name_H-M   'P 1'
#
loop_
_entity.id
_entity.type
_entity.pdbx_description
1 polymer ?
#
loop_
_entity_poly.entity_id
_entity_poly.type
_entity_poly.pdbx_seq_one_letter_code
_entity_poly.pdbx_strand_id
1 'polypeptide(L)'
;LETDEVIHTISSVRQNPSNPIPQATSGPSRLCPPPNLSHFSVLTLRPQTFSSTAPEAETSEFSDSSCNSMALPVVDADYLKEIDKARRDLRALIAYKNCAPIMLRLAWHDAGTYDKSTKSGGPNGSIRNDEELAHGANSGLKIALGFCEEVKAKHPKITYADLFQLAGVVAVEVTGGPTIEFVPGRKDSKVSPKEGRLPDAKQGSPHLKDVFYRMGLSDKEIVALSGGHTLGRAHPERSGFDGPWTKEPLKFDNSYFVELLKGETEGLLKLPTDNALLDDPAFRPFVDLYAKDEDAFFKDYAAAHKRLSELGFTPASSASKVVPLDGTVLAQSAVGVAVAAAVVIFSYLYEVRKRA
;
A
#
# COMPACT_ATOMS: atom_id res chain seq x y z
N LEU A 1 23.08 -7.35 -37.80
CA LEU A 1 23.55 -6.60 -36.63
C LEU A 1 22.40 -6.62 -35.62
N GLU A 2 21.98 -7.78 -35.10
CA GLU A 2 22.75 -8.80 -34.34
C GLU A 2 23.36 -8.14 -33.09
N THR A 3 23.16 -8.67 -31.88
CA THR A 3 23.19 -10.10 -31.50
C THR A 3 21.90 -10.67 -30.87
N ASP A 4 21.72 -11.99 -31.03
CA ASP A 4 20.59 -12.81 -30.54
C ASP A 4 20.91 -13.67 -29.29
N GLU A 5 19.86 -14.30 -28.72
CA GLU A 5 19.83 -15.43 -27.76
C GLU A 5 20.57 -15.26 -26.40
N VAL A 6 20.40 -16.02 -25.30
CA VAL A 6 20.12 -17.45 -24.97
C VAL A 6 19.45 -17.44 -23.55
N ILE A 7 18.54 -18.31 -23.03
CA ILE A 7 18.10 -19.72 -23.21
C ILE A 7 16.59 -19.79 -23.61
N HIS A 8 16.08 -20.99 -23.94
CA HIS A 8 14.76 -21.30 -24.50
C HIS A 8 13.99 -22.41 -23.72
N THR A 9 12.67 -22.56 -23.94
CA THR A 9 11.85 -23.81 -23.71
C THR A 9 11.45 -24.11 -22.24
N ILE A 10 10.19 -24.46 -21.88
CA ILE A 10 9.42 -25.69 -22.20
C ILE A 10 7.99 -25.43 -22.76
N SER A 11 7.48 -26.42 -23.51
CA SER A 11 6.43 -26.31 -24.54
C SER A 11 4.95 -26.32 -24.08
N SER A 12 4.09 -25.80 -24.95
CA SER A 12 2.62 -25.90 -24.83
C SER A 12 2.08 -27.31 -25.16
N VAL A 13 0.91 -27.64 -24.60
CA VAL A 13 -0.05 -28.55 -25.22
C VAL A 13 -1.44 -27.90 -25.22
N ARG A 14 -2.08 -27.78 -26.39
CA ARG A 14 -3.51 -27.49 -26.55
C ARG A 14 -4.22 -28.73 -27.08
N GLN A 15 -5.35 -29.11 -26.49
CA GLN A 15 -6.45 -29.80 -27.19
C GLN A 15 -7.80 -29.31 -26.64
N ASN A 16 -8.86 -29.48 -27.44
CA ASN A 16 -10.25 -29.04 -27.19
C ASN A 16 -11.21 -30.01 -27.94
N PRO A 17 -12.55 -29.93 -27.86
CA PRO A 17 -13.31 -30.85 -26.98
C PRO A 17 -14.40 -31.68 -27.70
N SER A 18 -14.92 -32.74 -27.06
CA SER A 18 -16.15 -33.45 -27.50
C SER A 18 -16.89 -34.26 -26.40
N ASN A 19 -18.22 -34.20 -26.43
CA ASN A 19 -19.26 -34.88 -25.61
C ASN A 19 -19.48 -36.39 -25.98
N PRO A 20 -20.44 -37.18 -25.40
CA PRO A 20 -21.28 -37.06 -24.17
C PRO A 20 -21.35 -38.36 -23.27
N ILE A 21 -22.36 -38.43 -22.39
CA ILE A 21 -22.72 -39.44 -21.35
C ILE A 21 -23.47 -40.69 -21.91
N PRO A 22 -23.42 -41.85 -21.22
CA PRO A 22 -24.63 -42.65 -20.95
C PRO A 22 -24.83 -43.09 -19.47
N GLN A 23 -26.07 -43.50 -19.11
CA GLN A 23 -26.48 -44.08 -17.81
C GLN A 23 -26.53 -45.64 -17.90
N ALA A 24 -26.90 -46.51 -16.93
CA ALA A 24 -27.54 -46.38 -15.60
C ALA A 24 -27.36 -47.67 -14.73
N THR A 25 -27.71 -47.61 -13.42
CA THR A 25 -28.06 -48.74 -12.49
C THR A 25 -26.98 -49.79 -12.14
N SER A 26 -26.97 -50.50 -10.99
CA SER A 26 -27.87 -50.65 -9.82
C SER A 26 -27.09 -50.85 -8.47
N GLY A 27 -27.75 -50.82 -7.30
CA GLY A 27 -27.17 -51.00 -5.94
C GLY A 27 -27.61 -52.31 -5.23
N PRO A 28 -27.80 -52.41 -3.88
CA PRO A 28 -27.56 -51.43 -2.79
C PRO A 28 -26.98 -52.01 -1.45
N SER A 29 -26.54 -51.16 -0.50
CA SER A 29 -26.37 -51.36 0.99
C SER A 29 -25.25 -50.43 1.54
N ARG A 30 -25.25 -49.83 2.76
CA ARG A 30 -26.15 -49.69 3.93
C ARG A 30 -25.92 -48.28 4.56
N LEU A 31 -26.73 -47.83 5.54
CA LEU A 31 -26.68 -46.46 6.10
C LEU A 31 -27.12 -46.37 7.59
N CYS A 32 -27.00 -45.17 8.18
CA CYS A 32 -27.55 -44.68 9.48
C CYS A 32 -26.80 -45.08 10.79
N PRO A 33 -26.99 -44.35 11.94
CA PRO A 33 -27.17 -42.88 12.12
C PRO A 33 -26.42 -42.27 13.35
N PRO A 34 -26.48 -40.94 13.60
CA PRO A 34 -25.96 -40.27 14.81
C PRO A 34 -27.06 -39.79 15.82
N PRO A 35 -26.69 -39.34 17.04
CA PRO A 35 -27.53 -38.51 17.92
C PRO A 35 -26.90 -37.15 18.30
N ASN A 36 -27.62 -36.31 19.07
CA ASN A 36 -27.32 -34.87 19.26
C ASN A 36 -27.80 -34.31 20.63
N LEU A 37 -27.29 -33.14 21.03
CA LEU A 37 -27.85 -32.14 21.99
C LEU A 37 -28.20 -32.46 23.48
N SER A 38 -27.37 -31.92 24.40
CA SER A 38 -27.74 -30.92 25.45
C SER A 38 -28.46 -31.24 26.79
N HIS A 39 -28.17 -30.35 27.77
CA HIS A 39 -28.99 -29.82 28.89
C HIS A 39 -28.67 -30.16 30.38
N PHE A 40 -28.78 -29.09 31.19
CA PHE A 40 -28.69 -28.85 32.66
C PHE A 40 -29.20 -29.97 33.62
N SER A 41 -28.84 -30.07 34.93
CA SER A 41 -28.57 -29.00 35.91
C SER A 41 -27.91 -29.44 37.26
N VAL A 42 -27.16 -28.51 37.88
CA VAL A 42 -26.99 -28.18 39.33
C VAL A 42 -27.34 -29.21 40.45
N LEU A 43 -26.34 -29.57 41.29
CA LEU A 43 -26.31 -29.19 42.73
C LEU A 43 -24.93 -29.42 43.41
N THR A 44 -24.77 -29.02 44.67
CA THR A 44 -23.48 -28.85 45.40
C THR A 44 -23.25 -29.88 46.51
N LEU A 45 -21.98 -30.15 46.88
CA LEU A 45 -21.49 -30.04 48.27
C LEU A 45 -19.95 -30.10 48.41
N ARG A 46 -19.46 -29.96 49.67
CA ARG A 46 -18.11 -29.51 50.10
C ARG A 46 -17.11 -30.69 50.37
N PRO A 47 -15.87 -30.47 50.88
CA PRO A 47 -14.68 -31.17 50.35
C PRO A 47 -14.11 -32.27 51.26
N GLN A 48 -13.04 -32.92 50.79
CA GLN A 48 -12.10 -33.72 51.58
C GLN A 48 -10.68 -33.16 51.43
N THR A 49 -9.94 -33.13 52.54
CA THR A 49 -8.53 -32.70 52.61
C THR A 49 -7.61 -33.90 52.72
N PHE A 50 -6.43 -33.86 52.10
CA PHE A 50 -5.27 -34.54 52.69
C PHE A 50 -3.94 -33.82 52.37
N SER A 51 -2.94 -34.04 53.22
CA SER A 51 -1.63 -33.39 53.18
C SER A 51 -0.56 -34.35 52.68
N SER A 52 0.39 -33.85 51.87
CA SER A 52 1.77 -34.35 51.89
C SER A 52 2.77 -33.32 51.34
N THR A 53 3.79 -33.05 52.16
CA THR A 53 5.20 -32.75 51.80
C THR A 53 5.51 -32.15 50.42
N ALA A 54 5.99 -30.91 50.41
CA ALA A 54 6.83 -30.38 49.35
C ALA A 54 8.31 -30.45 49.78
N PRO A 55 9.25 -30.84 48.90
CA PRO A 55 10.66 -30.51 49.04
C PRO A 55 10.92 -29.07 48.53
N GLU A 56 11.90 -28.40 49.11
CA GLU A 56 12.36 -27.10 48.62
C GLU A 56 13.10 -27.28 47.29
N ALA A 57 12.79 -26.43 46.31
CA ALA A 57 13.50 -26.36 45.04
C ALA A 57 13.99 -24.92 44.85
N GLU A 58 15.29 -24.75 44.65
CA GLU A 58 15.91 -23.44 44.47
C GLU A 58 15.37 -22.78 43.19
N THR A 59 14.54 -21.75 43.34
CA THR A 59 14.11 -20.91 42.22
C THR A 59 15.25 -19.96 41.86
N SER A 60 16.19 -20.43 41.04
CA SER A 60 17.19 -19.59 40.40
C SER A 60 16.48 -18.50 39.60
N GLU A 61 16.68 -17.22 39.96
CA GLU A 61 16.11 -16.08 39.24
C GLU A 61 16.75 -15.93 37.86
N PHE A 62 16.30 -16.74 36.89
CA PHE A 62 16.66 -16.55 35.48
C PHE A 62 15.87 -15.36 34.93
N SER A 63 16.39 -14.16 35.17
CA SER A 63 15.84 -12.90 34.65
C SER A 63 15.75 -12.96 33.13
N ASP A 64 14.53 -13.05 32.59
CA ASP A 64 14.28 -13.07 31.14
C ASP A 64 14.50 -11.68 30.52
N SER A 65 15.77 -11.28 30.45
CA SER A 65 16.23 -10.01 29.93
C SER A 65 16.31 -10.03 28.39
N SER A 66 15.24 -10.46 27.73
CA SER A 66 15.12 -10.42 26.26
C SER A 66 13.77 -9.89 25.75
N CYS A 67 13.18 -8.93 26.48
CA CYS A 67 12.27 -7.96 25.86
C CYS A 67 13.08 -7.05 24.92
N ASN A 68 13.52 -7.61 23.78
CA ASN A 68 14.29 -6.91 22.75
C ASN A 68 13.36 -6.02 21.92
N SER A 69 12.77 -5.04 22.60
CA SER A 69 11.95 -3.99 22.03
C SER A 69 12.86 -3.07 21.21
N MET A 70 13.00 -3.38 19.92
CA MET A 70 13.70 -2.54 18.94
C MET A 70 13.32 -1.08 19.19
N ALA A 71 14.30 -0.22 19.47
CA ALA A 71 14.05 1.18 19.79
C ALA A 71 13.31 1.88 18.62
N LEU A 72 12.61 2.98 18.93
CA LEU A 72 12.17 3.89 17.87
C LEU A 72 13.41 4.42 17.13
N PRO A 73 13.36 4.56 15.79
CA PRO A 73 14.50 5.09 15.05
C PRO A 73 14.83 6.51 15.50
N VAL A 74 16.10 6.78 15.75
CA VAL A 74 16.57 8.14 16.08
C VAL A 74 16.60 8.94 14.79
N VAL A 75 15.61 9.81 14.60
CA VAL A 75 15.50 10.73 13.45
C VAL A 75 16.47 11.90 13.63
N ASP A 76 17.77 11.60 13.55
CA ASP A 76 18.84 12.58 13.55
C ASP A 76 19.08 13.18 12.14
N ALA A 77 19.95 14.20 12.07
CA ALA A 77 20.26 14.88 10.82
C ALA A 77 20.90 13.97 9.74
N ASP A 78 21.49 12.83 10.12
CA ASP A 78 22.02 11.85 9.16
C ASP A 78 20.96 10.84 8.73
N TYR A 79 19.96 10.53 9.56
CA TYR A 79 18.77 9.78 9.16
C TYR A 79 17.99 10.55 8.08
N LEU A 80 17.81 11.87 8.27
CA LEU A 80 17.19 12.75 7.28
C LEU A 80 17.96 12.77 5.94
N LYS A 81 19.30 12.92 5.99
CA LYS A 81 20.16 12.80 4.78
C LYS A 81 20.05 11.43 4.11
N GLU A 82 19.84 10.35 4.87
CA GLU A 82 19.68 9.01 4.31
C GLU A 82 18.30 8.82 3.64
N ILE A 83 17.24 9.37 4.22
CA ILE A 83 15.92 9.49 3.60
C ILE A 83 16.00 10.30 2.30
N ASP A 84 16.74 11.41 2.26
CA ASP A 84 16.96 12.20 1.04
C ASP A 84 17.70 11.42 -0.07
N LYS A 85 18.67 10.58 0.30
CA LYS A 85 19.33 9.66 -0.66
C LYS A 85 18.34 8.61 -1.17
N ALA A 86 17.67 7.92 -0.26
CA ALA A 86 16.69 6.88 -0.59
C ALA A 86 15.56 7.43 -1.48
N ARG A 87 15.10 8.67 -1.25
CA ARG A 87 14.13 9.38 -2.10
C ARG A 87 14.64 9.54 -3.54
N ARG A 88 15.93 9.87 -3.74
CA ARG A 88 16.55 9.98 -5.08
C ARG A 88 16.74 8.62 -5.75
N ASP A 89 17.20 7.63 -5.02
CA ASP A 89 17.39 6.27 -5.53
C ASP A 89 16.06 5.59 -5.89
N LEU A 90 15.01 5.80 -5.08
CA LEU A 90 13.62 5.47 -5.44
C LEU A 90 13.19 6.22 -6.70
N ARG A 91 13.44 7.53 -6.81
CA ARG A 91 13.03 8.33 -7.98
C ARG A 91 13.63 7.78 -9.27
N ALA A 92 14.91 7.42 -9.24
CA ALA A 92 15.61 6.80 -10.36
C ALA A 92 15.11 5.38 -10.66
N LEU A 93 14.97 4.52 -9.65
CA LEU A 93 14.52 3.14 -9.82
C LEU A 93 13.09 3.08 -10.36
N ILE A 94 12.17 3.86 -9.79
CA ILE A 94 10.75 3.82 -10.12
C ILE A 94 10.50 4.28 -11.56
N ALA A 95 11.18 5.35 -11.99
CA ALA A 95 11.14 5.82 -13.37
C ALA A 95 11.78 4.80 -14.35
N TYR A 96 12.94 4.22 -14.01
CA TYR A 96 13.63 3.25 -14.88
C TYR A 96 12.87 1.94 -15.03
N LYS A 97 12.23 1.44 -13.96
CA LYS A 97 11.48 0.17 -13.96
C LYS A 97 9.99 0.33 -14.33
N ASN A 98 9.52 1.57 -14.54
CA ASN A 98 8.10 1.92 -14.68
C ASN A 98 7.19 1.34 -13.56
N CYS A 99 7.72 1.22 -12.33
CA CYS A 99 7.07 0.45 -11.26
C CYS A 99 6.24 1.30 -10.27
N ALA A 100 5.94 2.55 -10.59
CA ALA A 100 5.18 3.45 -9.71
C ALA A 100 3.86 2.84 -9.19
N PRO A 101 3.01 2.18 -10.00
CA PRO A 101 1.74 1.66 -9.50
C PRO A 101 1.91 0.56 -8.43
N ILE A 102 2.94 -0.30 -8.54
CA ILE A 102 3.15 -1.37 -7.56
C ILE A 102 3.84 -0.86 -6.28
N MET A 103 4.63 0.22 -6.37
CA MET A 103 5.18 0.92 -5.19
C MET A 103 4.09 1.67 -4.43
N LEU A 104 3.18 2.37 -5.13
CA LEU A 104 2.01 2.99 -4.52
C LEU A 104 1.11 1.94 -3.85
N ARG A 105 0.88 0.80 -4.52
CA ARG A 105 0.14 -0.32 -3.93
C ARG A 105 0.85 -0.89 -2.68
N LEU A 106 2.18 -1.02 -2.67
CA LEU A 106 2.91 -1.50 -1.49
C LEU A 106 2.67 -0.59 -0.27
N ALA A 107 2.79 0.72 -0.44
CA ALA A 107 2.53 1.71 0.61
C ALA A 107 1.06 1.66 1.08
N TRP A 108 0.10 1.57 0.15
CA TRP A 108 -1.33 1.41 0.43
C TRP A 108 -1.62 0.16 1.26
N HIS A 109 -1.07 -1.00 0.88
CA HIS A 109 -1.35 -2.27 1.56
C HIS A 109 -0.72 -2.33 2.96
N ASP A 110 0.51 -1.84 3.13
CA ASP A 110 1.17 -1.72 4.45
C ASP A 110 0.34 -0.84 5.39
N ALA A 111 -0.13 0.31 4.92
CA ALA A 111 -0.94 1.23 5.73
C ALA A 111 -2.40 0.78 5.96
N GLY A 112 -3.00 0.11 4.97
CA GLY A 112 -4.41 -0.26 4.93
C GLY A 112 -4.84 -1.29 5.99
N THR A 113 -3.89 -1.96 6.64
CA THR A 113 -4.17 -2.93 7.71
C THR A 113 -4.39 -2.29 9.08
N TYR A 114 -4.30 -0.97 9.21
CA TYR A 114 -4.48 -0.29 10.49
C TYR A 114 -5.87 -0.50 11.11
N ASP A 115 -5.90 -0.58 12.43
CA ASP A 115 -7.11 -0.57 13.26
C ASP A 115 -6.94 0.45 14.38
N LYS A 116 -7.76 1.52 14.35
CA LYS A 116 -7.72 2.62 15.33
C LYS A 116 -8.13 2.20 16.74
N SER A 117 -8.82 1.08 16.89
CA SER A 117 -9.34 0.58 18.16
C SER A 117 -8.29 -0.29 18.87
N THR A 118 -7.69 -1.25 18.16
CA THR A 118 -6.62 -2.12 18.73
C THR A 118 -5.21 -1.56 18.58
N LYS A 119 -5.02 -0.46 17.84
CA LYS A 119 -3.70 0.15 17.53
C LYS A 119 -2.72 -0.83 16.84
N SER A 120 -3.25 -1.73 16.01
CA SER A 120 -2.48 -2.79 15.34
C SER A 120 -2.53 -2.67 13.81
N GLY A 121 -1.53 -3.21 13.12
CA GLY A 121 -1.34 -3.03 11.68
C GLY A 121 -0.91 -1.60 11.32
N GLY A 122 -1.05 -1.23 10.04
CA GLY A 122 -0.73 0.10 9.55
C GLY A 122 0.73 0.30 9.12
N PRO A 123 1.12 1.54 8.75
CA PRO A 123 2.40 1.87 8.09
C PRO A 123 3.62 1.62 9.00
N ASN A 124 4.03 0.35 9.10
CA ASN A 124 5.05 -0.14 10.02
C ASN A 124 5.95 -1.22 9.37
N GLY A 125 5.81 -1.45 8.06
CA GLY A 125 6.60 -2.40 7.30
C GLY A 125 6.26 -3.87 7.51
N SER A 126 5.22 -4.23 8.30
CA SER A 126 4.88 -5.63 8.60
C SER A 126 4.57 -6.46 7.35
N ILE A 127 4.20 -5.83 6.24
CA ILE A 127 3.91 -6.49 4.96
C ILE A 127 5.07 -7.29 4.36
N ARG A 128 6.29 -7.12 4.88
CA ARG A 128 7.47 -7.93 4.53
C ARG A 128 7.60 -9.23 5.33
N ASN A 129 6.79 -9.42 6.39
CA ASN A 129 6.75 -10.66 7.17
C ASN A 129 6.05 -11.76 6.33
N ASP A 130 6.55 -12.99 6.34
CA ASP A 130 6.04 -14.06 5.47
C ASP A 130 4.53 -14.34 5.64
N GLU A 131 4.01 -14.21 6.87
CA GLU A 131 2.58 -14.36 7.19
C GLU A 131 1.71 -13.28 6.51
N GLU A 132 2.05 -11.99 6.67
CA GLU A 132 1.28 -10.91 6.03
C GLU A 132 1.48 -10.88 4.51
N LEU A 133 2.68 -11.22 4.03
CA LEU A 133 2.97 -11.31 2.59
C LEU A 133 2.21 -12.45 1.91
N ALA A 134 1.85 -13.50 2.65
CA ALA A 134 1.06 -14.64 2.17
C ALA A 134 -0.45 -14.38 2.10
N HIS A 135 -0.96 -13.28 2.68
CA HIS A 135 -2.37 -12.89 2.55
C HIS A 135 -2.75 -12.73 1.07
N GLY A 136 -3.93 -13.23 0.67
CA GLY A 136 -4.39 -13.23 -0.72
C GLY A 136 -4.47 -11.83 -1.32
N ALA A 137 -4.86 -10.83 -0.52
CA ALA A 137 -4.89 -9.42 -0.92
C ALA A 137 -3.49 -8.85 -1.25
N ASN A 138 -2.42 -9.43 -0.71
CA ASN A 138 -1.03 -8.97 -0.92
C ASN A 138 -0.33 -9.67 -2.11
N SER A 139 -1.05 -10.51 -2.86
CA SER A 139 -0.56 -11.21 -4.06
C SER A 139 0.25 -10.30 -5.00
N GLY A 140 1.46 -10.76 -5.35
CA GLY A 140 2.40 -10.06 -6.23
C GLY A 140 3.25 -8.96 -5.58
N LEU A 141 3.00 -8.53 -4.34
CA LEU A 141 3.78 -7.45 -3.70
C LEU A 141 5.24 -7.81 -3.41
N LYS A 142 5.60 -9.10 -3.44
CA LYS A 142 7.00 -9.57 -3.40
C LYS A 142 7.89 -8.94 -4.49
N ILE A 143 7.31 -8.50 -5.61
CA ILE A 143 8.02 -7.75 -6.66
C ILE A 143 8.40 -6.35 -6.17
N ALA A 144 7.47 -5.63 -5.53
CA ALA A 144 7.72 -4.30 -4.96
C ALA A 144 8.70 -4.37 -3.77
N LEU A 145 8.57 -5.39 -2.91
CA LEU A 145 9.55 -5.66 -1.86
C LEU A 145 10.96 -5.87 -2.43
N GLY A 146 11.11 -6.67 -3.50
CA GLY A 146 12.40 -6.86 -4.18
C GLY A 146 13.03 -5.56 -4.67
N PHE A 147 12.23 -4.66 -5.26
CA PHE A 147 12.70 -3.31 -5.64
C PHE A 147 13.05 -2.43 -4.42
N CYS A 148 12.35 -2.59 -3.30
CA CYS A 148 12.73 -1.93 -2.04
C CYS A 148 14.04 -2.48 -1.47
N GLU A 149 14.33 -3.78 -1.58
CA GLU A 149 15.63 -4.33 -1.15
C GLU A 149 16.81 -3.74 -1.96
N GLU A 150 16.64 -3.48 -3.28
CA GLU A 150 17.65 -2.78 -4.11
C GLU A 150 18.02 -1.40 -3.54
N VAL A 151 17.08 -0.72 -2.88
CA VAL A 151 17.27 0.60 -2.23
C VAL A 151 17.76 0.44 -0.79
N LYS A 152 17.18 -0.48 -0.01
CA LYS A 152 17.53 -0.76 1.38
C LYS A 152 18.99 -1.21 1.53
N ALA A 153 19.50 -1.99 0.59
CA ALA A 153 20.91 -2.42 0.58
C ALA A 153 21.90 -1.24 0.53
N LYS A 154 21.51 -0.12 -0.09
CA LYS A 154 22.31 1.12 -0.14
C LYS A 154 22.10 2.01 1.10
N HIS A 155 20.91 1.94 1.71
CA HIS A 155 20.47 2.81 2.79
C HIS A 155 20.11 2.02 4.06
N PRO A 156 21.05 1.26 4.67
CA PRO A 156 20.72 0.36 5.77
C PRO A 156 20.14 1.05 7.01
N LYS A 157 20.42 2.35 7.23
CA LYS A 157 19.94 3.14 8.39
C LYS A 157 18.43 3.39 8.40
N ILE A 158 17.76 3.52 7.25
CA ILE A 158 16.32 3.80 7.20
C ILE A 158 15.52 2.54 7.54
N THR A 159 14.34 2.68 8.13
CA THR A 159 13.46 1.52 8.41
C THR A 159 12.76 1.05 7.13
N TYR A 160 12.35 -0.22 7.08
CA TYR A 160 11.49 -0.70 5.99
C TYR A 160 10.15 0.06 5.98
N ALA A 161 9.61 0.35 7.16
CA ALA A 161 8.41 1.15 7.34
C ALA A 161 8.49 2.54 6.69
N ASP A 162 9.59 3.28 6.90
CA ASP A 162 9.79 4.57 6.21
C ASP A 162 10.05 4.37 4.71
N LEU A 163 10.81 3.35 4.32
CA LEU A 163 11.14 3.08 2.91
C LEU A 163 9.89 2.77 2.07
N PHE A 164 8.96 1.94 2.55
CA PHE A 164 7.75 1.58 1.80
C PHE A 164 6.83 2.79 1.63
N GLN A 165 6.62 3.58 2.68
CA GLN A 165 5.78 4.77 2.63
C GLN A 165 6.44 5.88 1.79
N LEU A 166 7.77 6.01 1.82
CA LEU A 166 8.53 6.89 0.92
C LEU A 166 8.43 6.44 -0.54
N ALA A 167 8.42 5.14 -0.82
CA ALA A 167 8.23 4.61 -2.17
C ALA A 167 6.82 4.94 -2.72
N GLY A 168 5.80 4.92 -1.86
CA GLY A 168 4.44 5.38 -2.22
C GLY A 168 4.38 6.87 -2.56
N VAL A 169 5.00 7.72 -1.75
CA VAL A 169 5.11 9.18 -2.02
C VAL A 169 5.86 9.43 -3.34
N VAL A 170 7.03 8.83 -3.53
CA VAL A 170 7.84 9.03 -4.75
C VAL A 170 7.14 8.49 -5.99
N ALA A 171 6.36 7.40 -5.88
CA ALA A 171 5.57 6.88 -7.00
C ALA A 171 4.55 7.90 -7.55
N VAL A 172 3.92 8.69 -6.68
CA VAL A 172 3.02 9.79 -7.07
C VAL A 172 3.82 10.94 -7.68
N GLU A 173 4.92 11.36 -7.05
CA GLU A 173 5.77 12.47 -7.51
C GLU A 173 6.53 12.24 -8.83
N VAL A 174 6.73 11.00 -9.28
CA VAL A 174 7.34 10.69 -10.60
C VAL A 174 6.34 10.54 -11.72
N THR A 175 5.06 10.31 -11.39
CA THR A 175 3.99 10.11 -12.38
C THR A 175 3.17 11.38 -12.65
N GLY A 176 3.54 12.50 -12.03
CA GLY A 176 2.95 13.82 -12.26
C GLY A 176 1.98 14.29 -11.17
N GLY A 177 1.74 13.47 -10.15
CA GLY A 177 0.81 13.76 -9.07
C GLY A 177 1.34 14.77 -8.04
N PRO A 178 0.55 15.07 -6.99
CA PRO A 178 0.87 16.09 -6.01
C PRO A 178 2.12 15.78 -5.19
N THR A 179 2.77 16.83 -4.67
CA THR A 179 3.80 16.71 -3.63
C THR A 179 3.16 16.31 -2.30
N ILE A 180 3.73 15.32 -1.61
CA ILE A 180 3.20 14.79 -0.34
C ILE A 180 4.27 14.95 0.75
N GLU A 181 3.90 15.61 1.85
CA GLU A 181 4.81 15.86 2.98
C GLU A 181 5.10 14.57 3.77
N PHE A 182 6.31 14.03 3.57
CA PHE A 182 6.74 12.77 4.16
C PHE A 182 7.32 12.95 5.58
N VAL A 183 6.59 12.44 6.57
CA VAL A 183 6.94 12.17 7.99
C VAL A 183 7.96 11.04 8.28
N PRO A 184 9.30 11.15 8.32
CA PRO A 184 10.17 10.03 8.75
C PRO A 184 10.06 9.71 10.24
N GLY A 185 10.35 8.46 10.61
CA GLY A 185 10.43 7.97 11.99
C GLY A 185 9.66 6.68 12.29
N ARG A 186 9.09 6.00 11.29
CA ARG A 186 8.31 4.77 11.51
C ARG A 186 9.22 3.64 11.97
N LYS A 187 8.78 2.87 12.96
CA LYS A 187 9.49 1.68 13.46
C LYS A 187 9.04 0.42 12.73
N ASP A 188 10.02 -0.41 12.35
CA ASP A 188 9.76 -1.72 11.77
C ASP A 188 9.07 -2.67 12.76
N SER A 189 7.90 -3.17 12.37
CA SER A 189 7.20 -4.25 13.07
C SER A 189 7.79 -5.64 12.75
N LYS A 190 7.57 -6.58 13.66
CA LYS A 190 7.69 -8.04 13.45
C LYS A 190 6.36 -8.78 13.67
N VAL A 191 5.29 -8.04 13.93
CA VAL A 191 3.95 -8.57 14.21
C VAL A 191 3.09 -8.30 13.00
N SER A 192 2.57 -9.36 12.39
CA SER A 192 1.60 -9.30 11.31
C SER A 192 0.21 -8.90 11.86
N PRO A 193 -0.57 -8.09 11.15
CA PRO A 193 -2.01 -8.01 11.35
C PRO A 193 -2.67 -9.30 10.85
N LYS A 194 -3.91 -9.58 11.29
CA LYS A 194 -4.70 -10.67 10.70
C LYS A 194 -5.19 -10.30 9.29
N GLU A 195 -5.37 -11.31 8.44
CA GLU A 195 -6.00 -11.17 7.12
C GLU A 195 -7.42 -10.56 7.19
N GLY A 196 -7.93 -10.09 6.04
CA GLY A 196 -9.29 -9.56 5.91
C GLY A 196 -9.46 -8.09 6.29
N ARG A 197 -8.36 -7.37 6.55
CA ARG A 197 -8.39 -5.93 6.90
C ARG A 197 -8.40 -4.97 5.71
N LEU A 198 -8.03 -5.42 4.52
CA LEU A 198 -8.02 -4.60 3.30
C LEU A 198 -9.37 -4.66 2.58
N PRO A 199 -9.70 -3.68 1.71
CA PRO A 199 -10.93 -3.71 0.93
C PRO A 199 -11.03 -4.95 0.03
N ASP A 200 -12.25 -5.49 -0.13
CA ASP A 200 -12.56 -6.50 -1.14
C ASP A 200 -13.21 -5.78 -2.33
N ALA A 201 -12.54 -5.84 -3.48
CA ALA A 201 -12.95 -5.20 -4.73
C ALA A 201 -14.37 -5.57 -5.20
N LYS A 202 -14.94 -6.67 -4.70
CA LYS A 202 -16.28 -7.17 -5.06
C LYS A 202 -17.42 -6.57 -4.23
N GLN A 203 -17.12 -5.79 -3.19
CA GLN A 203 -18.11 -5.26 -2.24
C GLN A 203 -18.58 -3.85 -2.59
N GLY A 204 -19.71 -3.43 -2.01
CA GLY A 204 -20.28 -2.09 -2.15
C GLY A 204 -19.79 -1.07 -1.10
N SER A 205 -20.38 0.12 -1.11
CA SER A 205 -19.98 1.24 -0.25
C SER A 205 -20.03 0.98 1.27
N PRO A 206 -20.91 0.11 1.82
CA PRO A 206 -20.86 -0.22 3.26
C PRO A 206 -19.53 -0.86 3.67
N HIS A 207 -18.98 -1.75 2.85
CA HIS A 207 -17.68 -2.40 3.13
C HIS A 207 -16.52 -1.40 3.05
N LEU A 208 -16.55 -0.47 2.09
CA LEU A 208 -15.58 0.62 2.00
C LEU A 208 -15.65 1.49 3.27
N LYS A 209 -16.85 1.85 3.73
CA LYS A 209 -17.05 2.59 4.98
C LYS A 209 -16.53 1.80 6.18
N ASP A 210 -16.90 0.53 6.36
CA ASP A 210 -16.44 -0.29 7.48
C ASP A 210 -14.91 -0.41 7.54
N VAL A 211 -14.25 -0.68 6.41
CA VAL A 211 -12.78 -0.82 6.33
C VAL A 211 -12.08 0.51 6.63
N PHE A 212 -12.50 1.62 6.04
CA PHE A 212 -11.84 2.91 6.21
C PHE A 212 -12.23 3.61 7.52
N TYR A 213 -13.43 3.39 8.04
CA TYR A 213 -13.85 3.87 9.36
C TYR A 213 -13.15 3.13 10.50
N ARG A 214 -12.77 1.85 10.31
CA ARG A 214 -11.84 1.14 11.21
C ARG A 214 -10.46 1.79 11.25
N MET A 215 -9.95 2.27 10.10
CA MET A 215 -8.71 3.06 10.04
C MET A 215 -8.87 4.46 10.67
N GLY A 216 -10.08 5.04 10.59
CA GLY A 216 -10.36 6.38 11.09
C GLY A 216 -10.24 7.47 10.01
N LEU A 217 -10.46 7.10 8.75
CA LEU A 217 -10.58 8.01 7.61
C LEU A 217 -12.07 8.36 7.37
N SER A 218 -12.33 9.47 6.69
CA SER A 218 -13.67 10.01 6.39
C SER A 218 -14.11 9.74 4.95
N ASP A 219 -15.40 9.93 4.62
CA ASP A 219 -15.95 9.74 3.26
C ASP A 219 -15.12 10.41 2.15
N LYS A 220 -14.68 11.65 2.39
CA LYS A 220 -13.84 12.40 1.44
C LYS A 220 -12.48 11.74 1.22
N GLU A 221 -11.88 11.21 2.28
CA GLU A 221 -10.58 10.55 2.26
C GLU A 221 -10.69 9.17 1.59
N ILE A 222 -11.83 8.47 1.74
CA ILE A 222 -12.13 7.24 0.97
C ILE A 222 -12.10 7.55 -0.53
N VAL A 223 -12.92 8.50 -0.99
CA VAL A 223 -13.03 8.83 -2.43
C VAL A 223 -11.71 9.38 -2.98
N ALA A 224 -11.00 10.21 -2.21
CA ALA A 224 -9.69 10.71 -2.63
C ALA A 224 -8.69 9.55 -2.81
N LEU A 225 -8.55 8.66 -1.83
CA LEU A 225 -7.59 7.56 -1.88
C LEU A 225 -7.89 6.54 -2.99
N SER A 226 -9.16 6.30 -3.31
CA SER A 226 -9.55 5.51 -4.50
C SER A 226 -9.01 6.09 -5.81
N GLY A 227 -8.78 7.41 -5.89
CA GLY A 227 -8.11 8.06 -7.01
C GLY A 227 -6.69 7.53 -7.29
N GLY A 228 -6.07 6.80 -6.35
CA GLY A 228 -4.84 6.04 -6.59
C GLY A 228 -4.95 4.98 -7.69
N HIS A 229 -6.17 4.50 -8.00
CA HIS A 229 -6.44 3.64 -9.15
C HIS A 229 -6.20 4.32 -10.51
N THR A 230 -5.94 5.64 -10.56
CA THR A 230 -5.47 6.32 -11.78
C THR A 230 -4.16 5.70 -12.31
N LEU A 231 -3.35 5.08 -11.42
CA LEU A 231 -2.14 4.35 -11.76
C LEU A 231 -2.35 2.83 -11.85
N GLY A 232 -1.78 2.24 -12.91
CA GLY A 232 -1.62 0.80 -13.07
C GLY A 232 -2.82 0.06 -13.62
N ARG A 233 -2.94 -1.21 -13.24
CA ARG A 233 -3.96 -2.15 -13.71
C ARG A 233 -4.20 -3.28 -12.72
N ALA A 234 -5.36 -3.91 -12.81
CA ALA A 234 -5.55 -5.23 -12.24
C ALA A 234 -4.84 -6.31 -13.08
N HIS A 235 -4.71 -7.48 -12.47
CA HIS A 235 -3.99 -8.63 -12.98
C HIS A 235 -4.72 -9.91 -12.53
N PRO A 236 -5.15 -10.80 -13.46
CA PRO A 236 -5.91 -12.00 -13.13
C PRO A 236 -5.25 -12.87 -12.07
N GLU A 237 -3.92 -13.05 -12.16
CA GLU A 237 -3.14 -13.90 -11.27
C GLU A 237 -2.94 -13.33 -9.85
N ARG A 238 -3.42 -12.10 -9.60
CA ARG A 238 -3.28 -11.39 -8.30
C ARG A 238 -4.61 -11.03 -7.66
N SER A 239 -5.67 -10.92 -8.45
CA SER A 239 -6.95 -10.33 -8.02
C SER A 239 -8.19 -10.93 -8.68
N GLY A 240 -8.04 -11.71 -9.76
CA GLY A 240 -9.17 -12.19 -10.57
C GLY A 240 -9.83 -11.14 -11.48
N PHE A 241 -9.31 -9.91 -11.51
CA PHE A 241 -9.73 -8.83 -12.42
C PHE A 241 -8.60 -8.52 -13.40
N ASP A 242 -8.91 -7.94 -14.57
CA ASP A 242 -7.92 -7.50 -15.56
C ASP A 242 -8.22 -6.08 -16.07
N GLY A 243 -7.18 -5.42 -16.59
CA GLY A 243 -7.28 -4.13 -17.27
C GLY A 243 -6.85 -2.92 -16.40
N PRO A 244 -6.40 -1.82 -17.04
CA PRO A 244 -6.13 -0.55 -16.38
C PRO A 244 -7.43 0.23 -16.15
N TRP A 245 -7.48 1.10 -15.14
CA TRP A 245 -8.61 2.02 -14.96
C TRP A 245 -8.55 3.23 -15.90
N THR A 246 -7.36 3.57 -16.40
CA THR A 246 -7.08 4.75 -17.22
C THR A 246 -6.34 4.39 -18.50
N LYS A 247 -6.34 5.31 -19.47
CA LYS A 247 -5.65 5.14 -20.77
C LYS A 247 -4.13 5.38 -20.66
N GLU A 248 -3.70 6.09 -19.63
CA GLU A 248 -2.29 6.41 -19.34
C GLU A 248 -1.90 5.86 -17.94
N PRO A 249 -1.82 4.53 -17.72
CA PRO A 249 -1.68 3.93 -16.39
C PRO A 249 -0.31 4.15 -15.69
N LEU A 250 0.51 5.07 -16.19
CA LEU A 250 1.77 5.54 -15.58
C LEU A 250 1.76 7.07 -15.33
N LYS A 251 0.59 7.70 -15.43
CA LYS A 251 0.36 9.13 -15.21
C LYS A 251 -0.62 9.30 -14.07
N PHE A 252 -0.28 10.11 -13.08
CA PHE A 252 -1.15 10.43 -11.96
C PHE A 252 -1.89 11.73 -12.27
N ASP A 253 -3.12 11.59 -12.75
CA ASP A 253 -4.05 12.66 -13.09
C ASP A 253 -5.48 12.28 -12.65
N ASN A 254 -6.47 13.15 -12.88
CA ASN A 254 -7.86 12.92 -12.48
C ASN A 254 -8.64 11.95 -13.40
N SER A 255 -7.99 11.32 -14.40
CA SER A 255 -8.64 10.48 -15.42
C SER A 255 -9.47 9.34 -14.82
N TYR A 256 -9.08 8.79 -13.67
CA TYR A 256 -9.87 7.79 -12.95
C TYR A 256 -11.31 8.24 -12.71
N PHE A 257 -11.53 9.44 -12.15
CA PHE A 257 -12.88 9.95 -11.89
C PHE A 257 -13.60 10.37 -13.18
N VAL A 258 -12.86 10.90 -14.16
CA VAL A 258 -13.38 11.29 -15.47
C VAL A 258 -13.91 10.07 -16.24
N GLU A 259 -13.17 8.97 -16.29
CA GLU A 259 -13.61 7.73 -16.92
C GLU A 259 -14.67 7.01 -16.05
N LEU A 260 -14.59 7.08 -14.71
CA LEU A 260 -15.59 6.51 -13.80
C LEU A 260 -17.01 7.04 -14.11
N LEU A 261 -17.17 8.35 -14.29
CA LEU A 261 -18.46 8.98 -14.61
C LEU A 261 -19.06 8.62 -15.99
N LYS A 262 -18.29 8.04 -16.93
CA LYS A 262 -18.77 7.74 -18.30
C LYS A 262 -19.57 6.44 -18.45
N GLY A 263 -19.66 5.62 -17.40
CA GLY A 263 -20.14 4.23 -17.53
C GLY A 263 -19.10 3.33 -18.23
N GLU A 264 -19.52 2.16 -18.71
CA GLU A 264 -18.59 1.17 -19.31
C GLU A 264 -17.80 1.75 -20.49
N THR A 265 -16.49 1.50 -20.51
CA THR A 265 -15.56 2.02 -21.53
C THR A 265 -14.63 0.90 -21.99
N GLU A 266 -14.58 0.64 -23.29
CA GLU A 266 -13.85 -0.50 -23.85
C GLU A 266 -12.36 -0.49 -23.46
N GLY A 267 -11.88 -1.61 -22.93
CA GLY A 267 -10.50 -1.80 -22.49
C GLY A 267 -10.14 -1.19 -21.13
N LEU A 268 -11.07 -0.49 -20.45
CA LEU A 268 -10.87 0.04 -19.10
C LEU A 268 -11.61 -0.78 -18.05
N LEU A 269 -11.00 -0.93 -16.87
CA LEU A 269 -11.55 -1.64 -15.72
C LEU A 269 -12.37 -0.71 -14.82
N LYS A 270 -13.48 -1.25 -14.30
CA LYS A 270 -14.18 -0.75 -13.11
C LYS A 270 -14.46 -1.91 -12.17
N LEU A 271 -13.98 -1.83 -10.95
CA LEU A 271 -14.33 -2.76 -9.88
C LEU A 271 -15.75 -2.42 -9.35
N PRO A 272 -16.49 -3.39 -8.77
CA PRO A 272 -17.67 -3.10 -7.98
C PRO A 272 -17.44 -2.03 -6.90
N THR A 273 -16.27 -2.01 -6.27
CA THR A 273 -15.87 -0.93 -5.33
C THR A 273 -15.64 0.44 -5.98
N ASP A 274 -15.26 0.51 -7.26
CA ASP A 274 -15.13 1.79 -7.97
C ASP A 274 -16.52 2.36 -8.30
N ASN A 275 -17.41 1.51 -8.82
CA ASN A 275 -18.80 1.87 -9.12
C ASN A 275 -19.58 2.28 -7.86
N ALA A 276 -19.29 1.65 -6.71
CA ALA A 276 -19.87 2.01 -5.41
C ALA A 276 -19.57 3.46 -4.94
N LEU A 277 -18.60 4.16 -5.55
CA LEU A 277 -18.35 5.58 -5.32
C LEU A 277 -19.39 6.48 -6.01
N LEU A 278 -20.10 5.97 -7.02
CA LEU A 278 -21.18 6.66 -7.72
C LEU A 278 -22.55 6.45 -7.06
N ASP A 279 -22.76 5.25 -6.51
CA ASP A 279 -24.04 4.83 -5.90
C ASP A 279 -24.27 5.46 -4.51
N ASP A 280 -23.19 5.75 -3.78
CA ASP A 280 -23.29 6.27 -2.41
C ASP A 280 -23.42 7.81 -2.39
N PRO A 281 -24.50 8.38 -1.82
CA PRO A 281 -24.75 9.81 -1.86
C PRO A 281 -23.77 10.64 -1.01
N ALA A 282 -22.99 10.02 -0.12
CA ALA A 282 -21.91 10.71 0.60
C ALA A 282 -20.58 10.71 -0.17
N PHE A 283 -20.36 9.72 -1.04
CA PHE A 283 -19.17 9.65 -1.90
C PHE A 283 -19.33 10.48 -3.18
N ARG A 284 -20.51 10.40 -3.79
CA ARG A 284 -20.79 10.95 -5.12
C ARG A 284 -20.37 12.43 -5.33
N PRO A 285 -20.63 13.37 -4.39
CA PRO A 285 -20.21 14.77 -4.57
C PRO A 285 -18.70 14.96 -4.69
N PHE A 286 -17.89 14.07 -4.10
CA PHE A 286 -16.43 14.11 -4.23
C PHE A 286 -15.96 13.54 -5.57
N VAL A 287 -16.64 12.52 -6.11
CA VAL A 287 -16.37 12.02 -7.47
C VAL A 287 -16.68 13.09 -8.53
N ASP A 288 -17.84 13.74 -8.42
CA ASP A 288 -18.23 14.83 -9.34
C ASP A 288 -17.28 16.04 -9.23
N LEU A 289 -16.74 16.32 -8.04
CA LEU A 289 -15.72 17.35 -7.83
C LEU A 289 -14.39 16.96 -8.50
N TYR A 290 -13.82 15.81 -8.15
CA TYR A 290 -12.48 15.40 -8.60
C TYR A 290 -12.41 15.15 -10.11
N ALA A 291 -13.49 14.68 -10.74
CA ALA A 291 -13.58 14.57 -12.19
C ALA A 291 -13.59 15.93 -12.93
N LYS A 292 -14.00 17.01 -12.24
CA LYS A 292 -14.07 18.37 -12.79
C LYS A 292 -12.84 19.22 -12.44
N ASP A 293 -12.22 18.96 -11.30
CA ASP A 293 -11.21 19.80 -10.66
C ASP A 293 -10.03 18.94 -10.17
N GLU A 294 -8.97 18.92 -10.97
CA GLU A 294 -7.74 18.16 -10.67
C GLU A 294 -6.94 18.77 -9.51
N ASP A 295 -6.93 20.09 -9.36
CA ASP A 295 -6.26 20.76 -8.22
C ASP A 295 -6.96 20.40 -6.89
N ALA A 296 -8.30 20.32 -6.89
CA ALA A 296 -9.06 19.85 -5.74
C ALA A 296 -8.77 18.37 -5.43
N PHE A 297 -8.71 17.51 -6.45
CA PHE A 297 -8.30 16.10 -6.29
C PHE A 297 -6.88 16.00 -5.70
N PHE A 298 -5.90 16.65 -6.31
CA PHE A 298 -4.49 16.60 -5.91
C PHE A 298 -4.28 17.08 -4.47
N LYS A 299 -4.95 18.17 -4.09
CA LYS A 299 -4.93 18.71 -2.73
C LYS A 299 -5.47 17.71 -1.69
N ASP A 300 -6.64 17.14 -1.93
CA ASP A 300 -7.27 16.23 -0.97
C ASP A 300 -6.65 14.83 -0.99
N TYR A 301 -6.11 14.39 -2.13
CA TYR A 301 -5.28 13.19 -2.23
C TYR A 301 -4.01 13.30 -1.40
N ALA A 302 -3.26 14.39 -1.52
CA ALA A 302 -2.03 14.60 -0.75
C ALA A 302 -2.29 14.59 0.77
N ALA A 303 -3.39 15.23 1.21
CA ALA A 303 -3.81 15.20 2.61
C ALA A 303 -4.20 13.78 3.08
N ALA A 304 -5.00 13.06 2.29
CA ALA A 304 -5.47 11.72 2.63
C ALA A 304 -4.34 10.67 2.61
N HIS A 305 -3.43 10.74 1.62
CA HIS A 305 -2.25 9.87 1.52
C HIS A 305 -1.27 10.14 2.67
N LYS A 306 -1.03 11.41 3.03
CA LYS A 306 -0.23 11.75 4.22
C LYS A 306 -0.83 11.10 5.47
N ARG A 307 -2.12 11.35 5.75
CA ARG A 307 -2.84 10.80 6.91
C ARG A 307 -2.80 9.28 6.96
N LEU A 308 -2.98 8.61 5.81
CA LEU A 308 -2.84 7.17 5.66
C LEU A 308 -1.45 6.70 6.09
N SER A 309 -0.39 7.33 5.55
CA SER A 309 1.01 6.99 5.87
C SER A 309 1.42 7.28 7.32
N GLU A 310 0.57 8.00 8.07
CA GLU A 310 0.77 8.39 9.48
C GLU A 310 -0.19 7.66 10.43
N LEU A 311 -1.02 6.72 9.96
CA LEU A 311 -1.95 5.95 10.80
C LEU A 311 -1.21 5.15 11.89
N GLY A 312 -1.51 5.42 13.16
CA GLY A 312 -0.83 4.77 14.29
C GLY A 312 0.62 5.18 14.50
N PHE A 313 1.21 5.94 13.58
CA PHE A 313 2.48 6.61 13.77
C PHE A 313 2.23 7.93 14.54
N THR A 314 3.17 8.30 15.39
CA THR A 314 3.23 9.64 15.98
C THR A 314 4.68 10.08 15.82
N PRO A 315 4.96 11.11 15.01
CA PRO A 315 6.31 11.65 14.89
C PRO A 315 6.86 11.95 16.29
N ALA A 316 8.11 11.58 16.54
CA ALA A 316 8.81 12.05 17.73
C ALA A 316 8.71 13.58 17.74
N SER A 317 8.16 14.15 18.82
CA SER A 317 7.67 15.52 18.77
C SER A 317 8.78 16.48 18.33
N SER A 318 8.56 17.14 17.19
CA SER A 318 9.39 18.25 16.74
C SER A 318 9.37 19.31 17.85
N ALA A 319 10.37 19.30 18.71
CA ALA A 319 10.57 20.34 19.71
C ALA A 319 10.74 21.64 18.93
N SER A 320 9.69 22.46 18.90
CA SER A 320 9.48 23.52 17.89
C SER A 320 10.43 24.70 18.04
N LYS A 321 11.72 24.45 17.81
CA LYS A 321 12.62 25.40 17.20
C LYS A 321 12.13 25.59 15.77
N VAL A 322 11.21 26.54 15.62
CA VAL A 322 11.02 27.25 14.36
C VAL A 322 12.36 27.92 14.07
N VAL A 323 13.24 27.20 13.37
CA VAL A 323 14.36 27.83 12.68
C VAL A 323 13.71 28.65 11.57
N PRO A 324 13.85 29.99 11.56
CA PRO A 324 13.26 30.80 10.52
C PRO A 324 13.80 30.33 9.16
N LEU A 325 12.92 30.29 8.15
CA LEU A 325 13.30 29.82 6.82
C LEU A 325 14.34 30.79 6.24
N ASP A 326 15.61 30.38 6.23
CA ASP A 326 16.70 31.24 5.81
C ASP A 326 16.57 31.51 4.30
N GLY A 327 16.63 32.79 3.90
CA GLY A 327 16.18 33.24 2.57
C GLY A 327 16.99 32.71 1.39
N THR A 328 18.07 31.99 1.66
CA THR A 328 19.02 31.43 0.71
C THR A 328 18.42 30.36 -0.21
N VAL A 329 17.45 29.57 0.26
CA VAL A 329 16.85 28.48 -0.55
C VAL A 329 16.03 29.04 -1.72
N LEU A 330 15.23 30.09 -1.48
CA LEU A 330 14.48 30.80 -2.54
C LEU A 330 15.41 31.54 -3.50
N ALA A 331 16.54 32.07 -3.01
CA ALA A 331 17.54 32.67 -3.87
C ALA A 331 18.21 31.63 -4.80
N GLN A 332 18.55 30.44 -4.29
CA GLN A 332 19.19 29.39 -5.08
C GLN A 332 18.26 28.84 -6.18
N SER A 333 16.98 28.62 -5.90
CA SER A 333 16.02 28.18 -6.92
C SER A 333 15.77 29.25 -7.98
N ALA A 334 15.62 30.53 -7.59
CA ALA A 334 15.48 31.65 -8.51
C ALA A 334 16.70 31.83 -9.44
N VAL A 335 17.92 31.71 -8.90
CA VAL A 335 19.15 31.74 -9.69
C VAL A 335 19.24 30.56 -10.66
N GLY A 336 18.84 29.35 -10.25
CA GLY A 336 18.80 28.18 -11.12
C GLY A 336 17.88 28.38 -12.34
N VAL A 337 16.68 28.91 -12.11
CA VAL A 337 15.71 29.23 -13.18
C VAL A 337 16.24 30.34 -14.09
N ALA A 338 16.82 31.41 -13.53
CA ALA A 338 17.38 32.52 -14.31
C ALA A 338 18.55 32.08 -15.21
N VAL A 339 19.44 31.22 -14.72
CA VAL A 339 20.55 30.65 -15.50
C VAL A 339 20.04 29.74 -16.61
N ALA A 340 19.07 28.87 -16.32
CA ALA A 340 18.46 28.01 -17.34
C ALA A 340 17.79 28.81 -18.46
N ALA A 341 17.00 29.83 -18.11
CA ALA A 341 16.36 30.73 -19.07
C ALA A 341 17.40 31.49 -19.92
N ALA A 342 18.47 32.01 -19.31
CA ALA A 342 19.54 32.69 -20.02
C ALA A 342 20.26 31.76 -21.03
N VAL A 343 20.56 30.51 -20.64
CA VAL A 343 21.19 29.52 -21.53
C VAL A 343 20.30 29.19 -22.73
N VAL A 344 18.99 29.05 -22.54
CA VAL A 344 18.03 28.84 -23.64
C VAL A 344 17.99 30.05 -24.58
N ILE A 345 17.91 31.27 -24.04
CA ILE A 345 17.88 32.51 -24.83
C ILE A 345 19.18 32.69 -25.63
N PHE A 346 20.35 32.50 -25.02
CA PHE A 346 21.63 32.60 -25.74
C PHE A 346 21.79 31.50 -26.80
N SER A 347 21.33 30.28 -26.53
CA SER A 347 21.35 29.19 -27.53
C SER A 347 20.45 29.49 -28.74
N TYR A 348 19.26 30.06 -28.49
CA TYR A 348 18.35 30.50 -29.54
C TYR A 348 18.94 31.65 -30.37
N LEU A 349 19.47 32.68 -29.72
CA LEU A 349 20.12 33.82 -30.41
C LEU A 349 21.35 33.40 -31.23
N TYR A 350 22.12 32.42 -30.75
CA TYR A 350 23.24 31.84 -31.49
C TYR A 350 22.77 31.10 -32.76
N GLU A 351 21.76 30.23 -32.65
CA GLU A 351 21.20 29.54 -33.82
C GLU A 351 20.51 30.48 -34.82
N VAL A 352 19.85 31.55 -34.36
CA VAL A 352 19.32 32.60 -35.25
C VAL A 352 20.46 33.30 -35.98
N ARG A 353 21.52 33.73 -35.27
CA ARG A 353 22.67 34.43 -35.87
C ARG A 353 23.51 33.54 -36.80
N LYS A 354 23.49 32.22 -36.62
CA LYS A 354 24.14 31.23 -37.48
C LYS A 354 23.38 30.94 -38.79
N ARG A 355 22.13 31.40 -38.90
CA ARG A 355 21.22 31.19 -40.04
C ARG A 355 20.96 32.47 -40.85
N ALA A 356 21.71 33.53 -40.58
CA ALA A 356 21.61 34.87 -41.20
C ALA A 356 22.96 35.31 -41.78
#